data_AF-A0A7L4Y838-F1
#
_entry.id   AF-A0A7L4Y838-F1
#
_cell.length_a   1.000
_cell.length_b   1.000
_cell.length_c   1.000
_cell.angle_alpha   90.00
_cell.angle_beta   90.00
_cell.angle_gamma   90.00
#
_symmetry.space_group_name_H-M   'P 1'
#
loop_
_entity.id
_entity.type
_entity.pdbx_description
1 polymer ?
#
loop_
_entity_poly.entity_id
_entity_poly.type
_entity_poly.pdbx_seq_one_letter_code
_entity_poly.pdbx_strand_id
1 'polypeptide(L)'
;MDRDETAAGLARLEGYLMSQAVLSEARRAGEDFARALSWLGPLEREEIARRFADEHLALRRQMLHAVVERAAELRGEYSDRYDLLRRRTLALAVTAMALFGTAAFLIAFLG
;
A
#
# COMPACT_ATOMS: atom_id res chain seq x y z
N MET A 1 -19.70 1.26 19.12
CA MET A 1 -18.73 0.54 18.28
C MET A 1 -17.71 1.55 17.82
N ASP A 2 -16.43 1.29 18.08
CA ASP A 2 -15.35 2.24 17.86
C ASP A 2 -15.03 2.40 16.37
N ARG A 3 -14.68 3.62 15.95
CA ARG A 3 -14.43 3.93 14.52
C ARG A 3 -13.19 3.19 14.01
N ASP A 4 -12.20 3.03 14.87
CA ASP A 4 -10.94 2.35 14.55
C ASP A 4 -11.13 0.83 14.44
N GLU A 5 -11.98 0.25 15.28
CA GLU A 5 -12.39 -1.16 15.19
C GLU A 5 -13.13 -1.46 13.87
N THR A 6 -14.02 -0.55 13.45
CA THR A 6 -14.75 -0.67 12.19
C THR A 6 -13.80 -0.58 10.98
N ALA A 7 -12.85 0.35 11.01
CA ALA A 7 -11.84 0.51 9.96
C ALA A 7 -10.93 -0.72 9.84
N ALA A 8 -10.48 -1.26 10.98
CA ALA A 8 -9.65 -2.47 11.01
C ALA A 8 -10.42 -3.71 10.51
N GLY A 9 -11.71 -3.83 10.83
CA GLY A 9 -12.58 -4.88 10.32
C GLY A 9 -12.73 -4.81 8.80
N LEU A 10 -12.97 -3.60 8.26
CA LEU A 10 -13.11 -3.39 6.82
C LEU A 10 -11.83 -3.73 6.05
N ALA A 11 -10.67 -3.28 6.54
CA ALA A 11 -9.38 -3.59 5.91
C ALA A 11 -9.10 -5.10 5.85
N ARG A 12 -9.49 -5.84 6.90
CA ARG A 12 -9.32 -7.30 6.94
C ARG A 12 -10.24 -8.01 5.96
N LEU A 13 -11.50 -7.54 5.85
CA LEU A 13 -12.46 -8.05 4.89
C LEU A 13 -11.99 -7.78 3.44
N GLU A 14 -11.54 -6.57 3.16
CA GLU A 14 -10.99 -6.19 1.86
C GLU A 14 -9.80 -7.07 1.48
N GLY A 15 -8.85 -7.28 2.40
CA GLY A 15 -7.71 -8.17 2.19
C GLY A 15 -8.13 -9.61 1.90
N TYR A 16 -9.14 -10.13 2.62
CA TYR A 16 -9.69 -11.45 2.37
C TYR A 16 -10.36 -11.55 0.99
N LEU A 17 -11.19 -10.57 0.62
CA LEU A 17 -11.87 -10.54 -0.67
C LEU A 17 -10.88 -10.46 -1.83
N MET A 18 -9.84 -9.63 -1.70
CA MET A 18 -8.77 -9.52 -2.70
C MET A 18 -8.00 -10.84 -2.83
N SER A 19 -7.69 -11.51 -1.71
CA SER A 19 -7.05 -12.83 -1.74
C SER A 19 -7.93 -13.88 -2.44
N GLN A 20 -9.24 -13.90 -2.17
CA GLN A 20 -10.16 -14.83 -2.82
C GLN A 20 -10.29 -14.54 -4.33
N ALA A 21 -10.32 -13.27 -4.71
CA ALA A 21 -10.36 -12.85 -6.11
C ALA A 21 -9.12 -13.38 -6.86
N VAL A 22 -7.92 -13.16 -6.33
CA VAL A 22 -6.66 -13.61 -6.94
C VAL A 22 -6.60 -15.14 -7.04
N LEU A 23 -7.06 -15.87 -6.02
CA LEU A 23 -7.14 -17.34 -6.07
C LEU A 23 -8.09 -17.82 -7.17
N SER A 24 -9.25 -17.18 -7.30
CA SER A 24 -10.22 -17.53 -8.36
C SER A 24 -9.69 -17.22 -9.76
N GLU A 25 -8.96 -16.11 -9.91
CA GLU A 25 -8.35 -15.68 -11.16
C GLU A 25 -7.24 -16.65 -11.59
N ALA A 26 -6.35 -17.04 -10.67
CA ALA A 26 -5.27 -17.98 -10.95
C ALA A 26 -5.81 -19.35 -11.41
N ARG A 27 -6.88 -19.86 -10.78
CA ARG A 27 -7.55 -21.10 -11.20
C ARG A 27 -8.13 -20.99 -12.60
N ARG A 28 -8.87 -19.91 -12.87
CA ARG A 28 -9.45 -19.65 -14.21
C ARG A 28 -8.37 -19.56 -15.27
N ALA A 29 -7.29 -18.83 -15.01
CA ALA A 29 -6.17 -18.71 -15.93
C ALA A 29 -5.51 -20.08 -16.21
N GLY A 30 -5.38 -20.94 -15.19
CA GLY A 30 -4.89 -22.31 -15.37
C GLY A 30 -5.82 -23.19 -16.20
N GLU A 31 -7.13 -23.11 -15.95
CA GLU A 31 -8.14 -23.82 -16.75
C GLU A 31 -8.16 -23.34 -18.21
N ASP A 32 -8.09 -22.03 -18.44
CA ASP A 32 -8.00 -21.42 -19.77
C ASP A 32 -6.77 -21.88 -20.53
N PHE A 33 -5.61 -21.87 -19.86
CA PHE A 33 -4.36 -22.34 -20.42
C PHE A 33 -4.42 -23.84 -20.77
N ALA A 34 -4.90 -24.68 -19.86
CA ALA A 34 -5.01 -26.11 -20.09
C ALA A 34 -6.06 -26.46 -21.16
N ARG A 35 -7.13 -25.67 -21.30
CA ARG A 35 -8.12 -25.84 -22.38
C ARG A 35 -7.51 -25.68 -23.77
N ALA A 36 -6.49 -24.83 -23.92
CA ALA A 36 -5.78 -24.66 -25.19
C ALA A 36 -4.97 -25.91 -25.60
N LEU A 37 -4.61 -26.77 -24.65
CA LEU A 37 -3.85 -28.00 -24.88
C LEU A 37 -4.78 -29.17 -25.24
N SER A 38 -5.56 -29.02 -26.30
CA SER A 38 -6.61 -29.96 -26.69
C SER A 38 -6.12 -31.38 -27.05
N TRP A 39 -4.83 -31.54 -27.32
CA TRP A 39 -4.20 -32.83 -27.59
C TRP A 39 -3.90 -33.67 -26.33
N LEU A 40 -4.08 -33.10 -25.12
CA LEU A 40 -3.86 -33.80 -23.85
C LEU A 40 -5.15 -34.40 -23.28
N GLY A 41 -4.99 -35.49 -22.55
CA GLY A 41 -6.08 -36.12 -21.81
C GLY A 41 -6.66 -35.19 -20.73
N PRO A 42 -7.93 -35.40 -20.31
CA PRO A 42 -8.56 -34.56 -19.28
C PRO A 42 -7.77 -34.51 -17.96
N LEU A 43 -7.23 -35.64 -17.52
CA LEU A 43 -6.44 -35.75 -16.29
C LEU A 43 -5.13 -34.94 -16.37
N GLU A 44 -4.46 -35.01 -17.53
CA GLU A 44 -3.22 -34.26 -17.79
C GLU A 44 -3.48 -32.75 -17.84
N ARG A 45 -4.59 -32.34 -18.46
CA ARG A 45 -5.01 -30.94 -18.48
C ARG A 45 -5.33 -30.41 -17.09
N GLU A 46 -6.00 -31.20 -16.25
CA GLU A 46 -6.30 -30.79 -14.88
C GLU A 46 -5.03 -30.63 -14.03
N GLU A 47 -4.08 -31.54 -14.16
CA GLU A 47 -2.76 -31.45 -13.51
C GLU A 47 -2.01 -30.18 -13.94
N ILE A 48 -1.99 -29.88 -15.24
CA ILE A 48 -1.35 -28.67 -15.78
C ILE A 48 -2.07 -27.41 -15.29
N ALA A 49 -3.40 -27.39 -15.29
CA ALA A 49 -4.18 -26.26 -14.81
C ALA A 49 -3.85 -25.92 -13.35
N ARG A 50 -3.75 -26.95 -12.49
CA ARG A 50 -3.37 -26.77 -11.08
C ARG A 50 -1.96 -26.20 -10.94
N ARG A 51 -0.96 -26.78 -11.61
CA ARG A 51 0.43 -26.30 -11.53
C ARG A 51 0.60 -24.90 -12.09
N PHE A 52 -0.11 -24.59 -13.18
CA PHE A 52 -0.13 -23.23 -13.72
C PHE A 52 -0.71 -22.24 -12.71
N ALA A 53 -1.84 -22.57 -12.08
CA ALA A 53 -2.47 -21.69 -11.10
C ALA A 53 -1.55 -21.43 -9.89
N ASP A 54 -0.86 -22.45 -9.40
CA ASP A 54 0.10 -22.33 -8.30
C ASP A 54 1.28 -21.42 -8.66
N GLU A 55 1.88 -21.62 -9.84
CA GLU A 55 3.00 -20.81 -10.32
C GLU A 55 2.57 -19.36 -10.60
N HIS A 56 1.40 -19.18 -11.22
CA HIS A 56 0.84 -17.85 -11.48
C HIS A 56 0.59 -17.09 -10.18
N LEU A 57 0.09 -17.77 -9.14
CA LEU A 57 -0.10 -17.20 -7.82
C LEU A 57 1.23 -16.84 -7.15
N ALA A 58 2.25 -17.70 -7.27
CA ALA A 58 3.58 -17.44 -6.74
C ALA A 58 4.20 -16.19 -7.37
N LEU A 59 4.12 -16.06 -8.69
CA LEU A 59 4.59 -14.88 -9.43
C LEU A 59 3.84 -13.61 -9.00
N ARG A 60 2.51 -13.66 -8.91
CA ARG A 60 1.68 -12.53 -8.46
C ARG A 60 2.07 -12.06 -7.06
N ARG A 61 2.34 -13.00 -6.14
CA ARG A 61 2.82 -12.69 -4.79
C ARG A 61 4.17 -11.98 -4.83
N GLN A 62 5.12 -12.48 -5.61
CA GLN A 62 6.44 -11.84 -5.75
C GLN A 62 6.32 -10.41 -6.29
N MET A 63 5.50 -10.20 -7.33
CA MET A 63 5.27 -8.87 -7.89
C MET A 63 4.62 -7.93 -6.86
N LEU A 64 3.64 -8.42 -6.09
CA LEU A 64 3.01 -7.64 -5.03
C LEU A 64 4.03 -7.26 -3.94
N HIS A 65 4.86 -8.20 -3.50
CA HIS A 65 5.91 -7.94 -2.52
C HIS A 65 6.88 -6.87 -3.01
N ALA A 66 7.36 -6.95 -4.25
CA ALA A 66 8.24 -5.95 -4.84
C ALA A 66 7.59 -4.56 -4.90
N VAL A 67 6.30 -4.48 -5.25
CA VAL A 67 5.55 -3.21 -5.26
C VAL A 67 5.41 -2.64 -3.84
N VAL A 68 5.08 -3.48 -2.86
CA VAL A 68 4.94 -3.06 -1.46
C VAL A 68 6.26 -2.56 -0.90
N GLU A 69 7.36 -3.29 -1.14
CA GLU A 69 8.71 -2.90 -0.75
C GLU A 69 9.09 -1.57 -1.38
N ARG A 70 8.89 -1.42 -2.69
CA ARG A 70 9.19 -0.17 -3.40
C ARG A 70 8.34 1.00 -2.92
N ALA A 71 7.07 0.76 -2.62
CA ALA A 71 6.18 1.78 -2.06
C ALA A 71 6.60 2.19 -0.64
N ALA A 72 7.12 1.25 0.16
CA ALA A 72 7.65 1.53 1.49
C ALA A 72 8.96 2.35 1.41
N GLU A 73 9.87 1.99 0.51
CA GLU A 73 11.08 2.75 0.23
C GLU A 73 10.77 4.20 -0.19
N LEU A 74 9.87 4.37 -1.17
CA LEU A 74 9.43 5.69 -1.61
C LEU A 74 8.78 6.45 -0.45
N ARG A 75 7.89 5.81 0.32
CA ARG A 75 7.25 6.47 1.46
C ARG A 75 8.28 6.96 2.48
N GLY A 76 9.32 6.19 2.77
CA GLY A 76 10.42 6.59 3.65
C GLY A 76 11.20 7.79 3.11
N GLU A 77 11.62 7.74 1.84
CA GLU A 77 12.37 8.83 1.21
C GLU A 77 11.56 10.15 1.19
N TYR A 78 10.26 10.06 0.96
CA TYR A 78 9.36 11.22 0.94
C TYR A 78 8.98 11.70 2.35
N SER A 79 8.78 10.81 3.33
CA SER A 79 8.47 11.20 4.71
C SER A 79 9.61 11.99 5.34
N ASP A 80 10.84 11.57 5.11
CA ASP A 80 12.02 12.24 5.68
C ASP A 80 12.18 13.66 5.12
N ARG A 81 11.96 13.81 3.81
CA ARG A 81 11.94 15.13 3.14
C ARG A 81 10.82 16.02 3.66
N TYR A 82 9.62 15.47 3.82
CA TYR A 82 8.47 16.21 4.31
C TYR A 82 8.64 16.64 5.77
N ASP A 83 9.17 15.77 6.62
CA ASP A 83 9.43 16.08 8.03
C ASP A 83 10.50 17.14 8.19
N LEU A 84 11.55 17.12 7.36
CA LEU A 84 12.55 18.19 7.34
C LEU A 84 11.92 19.53 6.95
N LEU A 85 11.10 19.56 5.91
CA LEU A 85 10.44 20.78 5.46
C LEU A 85 9.44 21.28 6.50
N ARG A 86 8.65 20.39 7.08
CA ARG A 86 7.70 20.68 8.17
C ARG A 86 8.39 21.24 9.40
N ARG A 87 9.54 20.69 9.80
CA ARG A 87 10.32 21.23 10.92
C ARG A 87 10.85 22.63 10.62
N ARG A 88 11.33 22.88 9.40
CA ARG A 88 11.80 24.20 8.98
C ARG A 88 10.67 25.22 8.95
N THR A 89 9.52 24.90 8.37
CA THR A 89 8.38 25.81 8.31
C THR A 89 7.82 26.10 9.70
N LEU A 90 7.72 25.09 10.58
CA LEU A 90 7.31 25.30 11.97
C LEU A 90 8.32 26.15 12.74
N ALA A 91 9.63 25.90 12.58
CA ALA A 91 10.66 26.71 13.23
C ALA A 91 10.56 28.18 12.79
N LEU A 92 10.47 28.45 11.48
CA LEU A 92 10.31 29.79 10.94
C LEU A 92 9.02 30.47 11.44
N ALA A 93 7.90 29.74 11.47
CA ALA A 93 6.63 30.26 11.98
C ALA A 93 6.71 30.63 13.47
N VAL A 94 7.33 29.78 14.29
CA VAL A 94 7.54 30.04 15.72
C VAL A 94 8.48 31.24 15.93
N THR A 95 9.58 31.32 15.18
CA THR A 95 10.51 32.46 15.26
C THR A 95 9.82 33.76 14.85
N ALA A 96 9.04 33.76 13.76
CA ALA A 96 8.28 34.92 13.33
C ALA A 96 7.27 35.35 14.40
N MET A 97 6.50 34.41 14.96
CA MET A 97 5.54 34.69 16.03
C MET A 97 6.22 35.29 17.26
N ALA A 98 7.38 34.76 17.66
CA ALA A 98 8.16 35.29 18.77
C ALA A 98 8.63 36.72 18.49
N LEU A 99 9.16 37.00 17.30
CA LEU A 99 9.59 38.34 16.89
C LEU A 99 8.44 39.34 16.91
N PHE A 100 7.30 39.00 16.29
CA PHE A 100 6.11 39.87 16.31
C PHE A 100 5.58 40.09 17.73
N GLY A 101 5.57 39.04 18.57
CA GLY A 101 5.19 39.16 19.98
C GLY A 101 6.11 40.09 20.77
N THR A 102 7.42 39.96 20.61
CA THR A 102 8.39 40.86 21.28
C THR A 102 8.28 42.30 20.80
N ALA A 103 8.09 42.54 19.50
CA ALA A 103 7.90 43.87 18.95
C ALA A 103 6.62 44.52 19.48
N ALA A 104 5.50 43.78 19.47
CA ALA A 104 4.23 44.26 20.02
C ALA A 104 4.33 44.57 21.52
N PHE A 105 5.02 43.73 22.29
CA PHE A 105 5.25 43.96 23.71
C PHE A 105 6.07 45.23 23.97
N LEU A 106 7.16 45.44 23.23
CA LEU A 106 7.97 46.65 23.36
C LEU A 106 7.19 47.92 23.00
N ILE A 107 6.38 47.89 21.94
CA ILE A 107 5.53 49.02 21.57
C ILE A 107 4.51 49.33 22.67
N ALA A 108 3.89 48.30 23.27
CA ALA A 108 2.88 48.48 24.30
C ALA A 108 3.44 48.92 25.66
N PHE A 109 4.71 48.64 25.94
CA PHE A 109 5.33 48.95 27.23
C PHE A 109 6.18 50.23 27.21
N LEU A 110 6.70 50.61 26.04
CA LEU A 110 7.56 51.78 25.86
C LEU A 110 6.83 52.97 25.21
N GLY A 111 5.61 52.78 24.72
CA GLY A 111 4.72 53.83 24.19
C GLY A 111 3.59 54.13 25.17
#